data_AF-A0AAU2F4S5-F1
#
_entry.id   AF-A0AAU2F4S5-F1
#
_cell.length_a   1.000
_cell.length_b   1.000
_cell.length_c   1.000
_cell.angle_alpha   90.00
_cell.angle_beta   90.00
_cell.angle_gamma   90.00
#
_symmetry.space_group_name_H-M   'P 1'
#
loop_
_entity.id
_entity.type
_entity.pdbx_description
1 polymer ?
#
loop_
_entity_poly.entity_id
_entity_poly.type
_entity_poly.pdbx_seq_one_letter_code
_entity_poly.pdbx_strand_id
1 'polypeptide(L)'
;MPQQSPASTQSVSILATQNFGLSAAQAKKVQGWLAEYWEYNDSIDGLLGTNSWKAFQRCLKTYYGYTGAIDGDAGSGTRTAFKAFADSR
;
A
#
# COMPACT_ATOMS: atom_id res chain seq x y z
N MET A 1 31.31 -15.48 -21.40
CA MET A 1 31.53 -15.45 -19.95
C MET A 1 30.18 -15.27 -19.28
N PRO A 2 29.68 -16.26 -18.53
CA PRO A 2 28.55 -16.04 -17.63
C PRO A 2 29.03 -15.34 -16.35
N GLN A 3 28.10 -14.94 -15.48
CA GLN A 3 28.26 -14.40 -14.11
C GLN A 3 28.23 -12.85 -14.05
N GLN A 4 27.36 -12.15 -13.30
CA GLN A 4 26.54 -12.49 -12.13
C GLN A 4 25.27 -11.63 -12.05
N SER A 5 24.12 -12.28 -11.84
CA SER A 5 22.94 -11.70 -11.23
C SER A 5 23.23 -11.26 -9.78
N PRO A 6 22.88 -10.04 -9.34
CA PRO A 6 22.89 -9.74 -7.92
C PRO A 6 21.75 -10.49 -7.24
N ALA A 7 22.13 -11.23 -6.21
CA ALA A 7 21.31 -12.08 -5.38
C ALA A 7 20.21 -11.30 -4.64
N SER A 8 19.02 -11.89 -4.66
CA SER A 8 18.11 -12.07 -3.53
C SER A 8 17.98 -10.90 -2.52
N THR A 9 17.07 -9.95 -2.81
CA THR A 9 16.50 -9.05 -1.79
C THR A 9 15.40 -9.77 -0.98
N GLN A 10 15.62 -11.03 -0.58
CA GLN A 10 14.61 -11.86 0.11
C GLN A 10 14.61 -11.71 1.64
N SER A 11 15.12 -10.59 2.15
CA SER A 11 15.13 -10.27 3.60
C SER A 11 14.50 -8.91 3.88
N VAL A 12 13.33 -8.63 3.29
CA VAL A 12 12.33 -7.70 3.88
C VAL A 12 11.05 -8.47 4.20
N SER A 13 11.16 -9.77 4.43
CA SER A 13 10.03 -10.71 4.43
C SER A 13 9.35 -10.91 5.79
N ILE A 14 9.61 -10.09 6.82
CA ILE A 14 9.05 -10.37 8.16
C ILE A 14 8.12 -9.26 8.69
N LEU A 15 8.06 -8.08 8.07
CA LEU A 15 7.03 -7.08 8.41
C LEU A 15 6.60 -6.23 7.21
N ALA A 16 6.75 -6.75 5.98
CA ALA A 16 6.32 -6.05 4.77
C ALA A 16 4.79 -6.07 4.71
N THR A 17 4.19 -5.04 5.30
CA THR A 17 2.78 -4.75 5.19
C THR A 17 2.37 -4.82 3.71
N GLN A 18 1.35 -5.64 3.42
CA GLN A 18 1.11 -6.17 2.07
C GLN A 18 0.95 -5.03 1.05
N ASN A 19 1.98 -4.72 0.27
CA ASN A 19 1.90 -3.72 -0.80
C ASN A 19 0.98 -4.16 -1.97
N PHE A 20 0.31 -5.31 -1.87
CA PHE A 20 -0.60 -5.90 -2.86
C PHE A 20 -0.11 -5.84 -4.31
N GLY A 21 1.19 -6.10 -4.51
CA GLY A 21 1.80 -6.10 -5.83
C GLY A 21 2.32 -4.73 -6.30
N LEU A 22 2.19 -3.67 -5.50
CA LEU A 22 2.88 -2.40 -5.78
C LEU A 22 4.38 -2.52 -5.52
N SER A 23 5.15 -1.96 -6.44
CA SER A 23 6.57 -1.66 -6.20
C SER A 23 6.71 -0.56 -5.14
N ALA A 24 7.86 -0.51 -4.47
CA ALA A 24 8.15 0.55 -3.50
C ALA A 24 7.99 1.96 -4.08
N ALA A 25 8.33 2.16 -5.36
CA ALA A 25 8.14 3.45 -6.03
C ALA A 25 6.65 3.81 -6.18
N GLN A 26 5.79 2.84 -6.55
CA GLN A 26 4.35 3.06 -6.62
C GLN A 26 3.75 3.29 -5.23
N ALA A 27 4.19 2.53 -4.23
CA ALA A 27 3.77 2.70 -2.84
C ALA A 27 4.14 4.09 -2.30
N LYS A 28 5.33 4.62 -2.62
CA LYS A 28 5.71 5.99 -2.24
C LYS A 28 4.80 7.05 -2.85
N LYS A 29 4.41 6.88 -4.12
CA LYS A 29 3.44 7.78 -4.78
C LYS A 29 2.09 7.73 -4.07
N VAL A 30 1.63 6.54 -3.69
CA VAL A 30 0.41 6.36 -2.92
C VAL A 30 0.53 7.05 -1.55
N GLN A 31 1.60 6.81 -0.81
CA GLN A 31 1.84 7.45 0.49
C GLN A 31 1.90 8.97 0.40
N GLY A 32 2.57 9.54 -0.62
CA GLY A 32 2.59 10.99 -0.84
C GLY A 32 1.19 11.55 -1.10
N TRP A 33 0.40 10.87 -1.93
CA TRP A 33 -0.99 11.24 -2.16
C TRP A 33 -1.86 11.10 -0.89
N LEU A 34 -1.63 10.06 -0.09
CA LEU A 34 -2.29 9.91 1.20
C LEU A 34 -1.90 11.03 2.18
N ALA A 35 -0.65 11.48 2.16
CA ALA A 35 -0.18 12.56 3.02
C ALA A 35 -0.85 13.89 2.66
N GLU A 36 -1.06 14.12 1.37
CA GLU A 36 -1.67 15.35 0.86
C GLU A 36 -3.19 15.42 1.08
N TYR A 37 -3.91 14.30 0.92
CA TYR A 37 -5.38 14.30 0.91
C TYR A 37 -6.06 13.53 2.05
N TRP A 38 -5.34 12.67 2.77
CA TRP A 38 -5.92 11.72 3.72
C TRP A 38 -5.25 11.73 5.10
N GLU A 39 -4.52 12.80 5.40
CA GLU A 39 -3.84 13.04 6.68
C GLU A 39 -2.91 11.88 7.08
N TYR A 40 -2.18 11.34 6.10
CA TYR A 40 -1.10 10.39 6.37
C TYR A 40 0.16 11.13 6.81
N ASN A 41 0.45 11.06 8.12
CA ASN A 41 1.56 11.79 8.74
C ASN A 41 2.80 10.91 8.99
N ASP A 42 2.80 9.70 8.45
CA ASP A 42 3.90 8.75 8.62
C ASP A 42 4.88 8.82 7.45
N SER A 43 5.97 8.06 7.53
CA SER A 43 7.06 8.13 6.55
C SER A 43 6.63 7.65 5.15
N ILE A 44 7.15 8.31 4.11
CA ILE A 44 7.01 7.91 2.70
C ILE A 44 8.17 6.98 2.34
N ASP A 45 8.12 5.76 2.86
CA ASP A 45 9.17 4.75 2.75
C ASP A 45 8.93 3.73 1.61
N GLY A 46 7.74 3.69 1.03
CA GLY A 46 7.32 2.71 0.02
C GLY A 46 6.81 1.40 0.61
N LEU A 47 6.55 1.37 1.91
CA LEU A 47 5.99 0.24 2.63
C LEU A 47 4.63 0.67 3.18
N LEU A 48 3.56 0.13 2.61
CA LEU A 48 2.21 0.51 3.01
C LEU A 48 1.87 -0.12 4.36
N GLY A 49 2.30 0.52 5.46
CA GLY A 49 2.07 0.11 6.84
C GLY A 49 0.62 0.24 7.31
N THR A 50 0.35 -0.10 8.57
CA THR A 50 -0.99 0.06 9.18
C THR A 50 -1.52 1.49 9.02
N ASN A 51 -0.70 2.50 9.25
CA ASN A 51 -1.11 3.91 9.08
C ASN A 51 -1.39 4.25 7.61
N SER A 52 -0.62 3.69 6.68
CA SER A 52 -0.86 3.86 5.25
C SER A 52 -2.21 3.24 4.87
N TRP A 53 -2.49 2.03 5.35
CA TRP A 53 -3.77 1.36 5.12
C TRP A 53 -4.95 2.07 5.78
N LYS A 54 -4.80 2.66 6.97
CA LYS A 54 -5.87 3.48 7.57
C LYS A 54 -6.23 4.66 6.69
N ALA A 55 -5.23 5.42 6.24
CA ALA A 55 -5.45 6.55 5.34
C ALA A 55 -6.05 6.08 4.01
N PHE A 56 -5.57 4.95 3.48
CA PHE A 56 -6.08 4.38 2.25
C PHE A 56 -7.51 3.83 2.38
N GLN A 57 -7.87 3.21 3.51
CA GLN A 57 -9.22 2.74 3.80
C GLN A 57 -10.21 3.91 3.90
N ARG A 58 -9.79 5.09 4.40
CA ARG A 58 -10.61 6.32 4.32
C ARG A 58 -10.92 6.69 2.87
N CYS A 59 -9.89 6.70 2.02
CA CYS A 59 -10.06 6.88 0.58
C CYS A 59 -11.04 5.88 -0.03
N LEU A 60 -10.80 4.59 0.21
CA LEU A 60 -11.63 3.52 -0.34
C LEU A 60 -13.07 3.64 0.14
N LYS A 61 -13.30 4.10 1.36
CA LYS A 61 -14.64 4.31 1.90
C LYS A 61 -15.37 5.45 1.19
N THR A 62 -14.66 6.54 0.89
CA THR A 62 -15.23 7.71 0.20
C THR A 62 -15.47 7.46 -1.29
N TYR A 63 -14.53 6.81 -2.00
CA TYR A 63 -14.56 6.73 -3.46
C TYR A 63 -14.92 5.36 -4.03
N TYR A 64 -14.68 4.28 -3.28
CA TYR A 64 -14.81 2.90 -3.76
C TYR A 64 -15.85 2.08 -2.97
N GLY A 65 -16.62 2.73 -2.09
CA GLY A 65 -17.67 2.09 -1.32
C GLY A 65 -17.16 1.06 -0.30
N TYR A 66 -15.93 1.19 0.18
CA TYR A 66 -15.42 0.31 1.24
C TYR A 66 -16.21 0.48 2.54
N THR A 67 -16.94 -0.55 2.94
CA THR A 67 -17.79 -0.56 4.14
C THR A 67 -17.08 -1.11 5.38
N GLY A 68 -15.86 -1.61 5.23
CA GLY A 68 -15.08 -2.17 6.34
C GLY A 68 -14.59 -1.11 7.34
N ALA A 69 -13.98 -1.61 8.41
CA ALA A 69 -13.37 -0.76 9.44
C ALA A 69 -12.08 -0.11 8.92
N ILE A 70 -11.74 1.03 9.53
CA ILE A 70 -10.47 1.74 9.30
C ILE A 70 -9.47 1.29 10.37
N ASP A 71 -9.12 0.02 10.32
CA ASP A 71 -8.24 -0.67 11.26
C ASP A 71 -6.76 -0.63 10.84
N GLY A 72 -6.49 -0.32 9.57
CA GLY A 72 -5.16 -0.43 8.98
C GLY A 72 -4.75 -1.85 8.64
N ASP A 73 -5.65 -2.81 8.82
CA ASP A 73 -5.48 -4.18 8.39
C ASP A 73 -6.07 -4.31 7.00
N ALA A 74 -5.19 -4.52 6.03
CA ALA A 74 -5.62 -4.72 4.67
C ALA A 74 -6.11 -6.15 4.44
N GLY A 75 -7.27 -6.44 5.01
CA GLY A 75 -7.97 -7.70 4.84
C GLY A 75 -8.57 -7.87 3.44
N SER A 76 -9.43 -8.87 3.28
CA SER A 76 -10.12 -9.18 2.02
C SER A 76 -10.90 -7.97 1.48
N GLY A 77 -11.61 -7.23 2.33
CA GLY A 77 -12.36 -6.05 1.92
C GLY A 77 -11.48 -4.93 1.37
N THR A 78 -10.37 -4.62 2.06
CA THR A 78 -9.41 -3.61 1.59
C THR A 78 -8.75 -4.05 0.30
N ARG A 79 -8.39 -5.34 0.15
CA ARG A 79 -7.81 -5.88 -1.07
C ARG A 79 -8.73 -5.73 -2.28
N THR A 80 -10.02 -6.02 -2.13
CA THR A 80 -11.01 -5.89 -3.22
C THR A 80 -11.14 -4.44 -3.65
N ALA A 81 -11.30 -3.52 -2.69
CA ALA A 81 -11.42 -2.09 -2.99
C ALA A 81 -10.10 -1.51 -3.53
N PHE A 82 -8.95 -1.98 -3.03
CA PHE A 82 -7.63 -1.64 -3.54
C PHE A 82 -7.45 -2.09 -4.99
N LYS A 83 -7.92 -3.29 -5.35
CA LYS A 83 -7.88 -3.75 -6.74
C LYS A 83 -8.68 -2.82 -7.66
N ALA A 84 -9.89 -2.41 -7.25
CA ALA A 84 -10.68 -1.45 -8.01
C ALA A 84 -9.97 -0.08 -8.15
N PHE A 85 -9.28 0.39 -7.11
CA PHE A 85 -8.43 1.58 -7.18
C PHE A 85 -7.29 1.41 -8.18
N ALA A 86 -6.57 0.29 -8.12
CA ALA A 86 -5.42 0.02 -8.98
C ALA A 86 -5.82 -0.15 -10.45
N ASP A 87 -6.99 -0.74 -10.72
CA ASP A 87 -7.55 -0.85 -12.07
C ASP A 87 -8.08 0.51 -12.61
N SER A 88 -8.30 1.50 -11.76
CA SER A 88 -8.79 2.85 -12.16
C SER A 88 -7.67 3.87 -12.42
N ARG A 89 -6.40 3.45 -12.43
CA ARG A 89 -5.22 4.32 -12.59
C ARG A 89 -4.23 3.75 -13.61
#